data_AF-A0A1W1UXD9-F1
#
_entry.id   AF-A0A1W1UXD9-F1
#
_cell.length_a   1.000
_cell.length_b   1.000
_cell.length_c   1.000
_cell.angle_alpha   90.00
_cell.angle_beta   90.00
_cell.angle_gamma   90.00
#
_symmetry.space_group_name_H-M   'P 1'
#
loop_
_entity.id
_entity.type
_entity.pdbx_description
1 polymer ?
#
loop_
_entity_poly.entity_id
_entity_poly.type
_entity_poly.pdbx_seq_one_letter_code
_entity_poly.pdbx_strand_id
1 'polypeptide(L)'
;MTKKKNPKPARGTPDQVASASAGESRSAKPRKTPLKTKGGQGRKPEHKLVQLAPEQQKFHDLLRECTIQERKFVLAVLEGHNYTQAAIRAEYAESRAPETGSRLVSRGRVKNALEAGYEAAGISPARTLAFIAALANFDRSQIETIVRQRTTDHEERPAQQVAEQVRRELEIVRSAVEDLKIEEADEAEIKPLQMRLSRLRLRVMDLEILLDQDPNALTIVEVERLEEIPLIDLKKARELGLSRFIKGVKRGKYGYEIELHDFMDGVDRAARVHGLYKERLSVENPDGTPLDMVRNASADDMGKLLAAYDQLRGRS
;
A
#
# COMPACT_ATOMS: atom_id res chain seq x y z
N MET A 1 -49.10 21.07 -5.14
CA MET A 1 -47.83 20.38 -4.82
C MET A 1 -47.01 20.22 -6.10
N THR A 2 -46.21 21.23 -6.45
CA THR A 2 -45.39 21.25 -7.67
C THR A 2 -43.92 21.06 -7.29
N LYS A 3 -43.32 19.99 -7.80
CA LYS A 3 -41.89 19.63 -7.57
C LYS A 3 -40.99 20.66 -8.26
N LYS A 4 -40.27 21.47 -7.49
CA LYS A 4 -39.15 22.30 -7.98
C LYS A 4 -38.00 21.40 -8.46
N LYS A 5 -37.68 21.48 -9.76
CA LYS A 5 -36.45 20.93 -10.34
C LYS A 5 -35.29 21.87 -10.04
N ASN A 6 -34.24 21.39 -9.39
CA ASN A 6 -32.98 22.11 -9.24
C ASN A 6 -32.21 22.12 -10.58
N PRO A 7 -31.67 23.27 -11.01
CA PRO A 7 -30.83 23.34 -12.20
C PRO A 7 -29.42 22.79 -11.92
N LYS A 8 -28.86 22.08 -12.92
CA LYS A 8 -27.47 21.61 -12.95
C LYS A 8 -26.49 22.78 -13.00
N PRO A 9 -25.33 22.72 -12.31
CA PRO A 9 -24.27 23.70 -12.48
C PRO A 9 -23.57 23.53 -13.83
N ALA A 10 -23.28 24.66 -14.46
CA ALA A 10 -22.60 24.78 -15.74
C ALA A 10 -21.13 24.31 -15.63
N ARG A 11 -20.68 23.54 -16.62
CA ARG A 11 -19.27 23.19 -16.83
C ARG A 11 -18.53 24.45 -17.28
N GLY A 12 -17.63 24.96 -16.44
CA GLY A 12 -16.63 25.94 -16.82
C GLY A 12 -15.58 25.31 -17.73
N THR A 13 -15.32 25.96 -18.86
CA THR A 13 -14.17 25.74 -19.75
C THR A 13 -12.86 26.11 -19.05
N PRO A 14 -11.79 25.31 -19.18
CA PRO A 14 -10.47 25.72 -18.70
C PRO A 14 -9.80 26.68 -19.68
N ASP A 15 -9.34 27.81 -19.14
CA ASP A 15 -8.52 28.81 -19.81
C ASP A 15 -7.22 28.21 -20.34
N GLN A 16 -6.94 28.51 -21.60
CA GLN A 16 -5.66 28.25 -22.25
C GLN A 16 -4.63 29.28 -21.74
N VAL A 17 -3.73 28.84 -20.88
CA VAL A 17 -2.54 29.61 -20.53
C VAL A 17 -1.46 29.34 -21.58
N ALA A 18 -1.07 30.41 -22.27
CA ALA A 18 -0.03 30.44 -23.28
C ALA A 18 1.33 30.02 -22.70
N SER A 19 1.92 28.97 -23.29
CA SER A 19 3.30 28.57 -23.07
C SER A 19 4.18 29.14 -24.18
N ALA A 20 4.89 30.23 -23.88
CA ALA A 20 6.00 30.73 -24.67
C ALA A 20 7.32 30.40 -23.93
N SER A 21 8.19 29.62 -24.56
CA SER A 21 9.63 29.89 -24.67
C SER A 21 10.33 28.70 -25.33
N ALA A 22 10.84 28.98 -26.52
CA ALA A 22 11.69 28.10 -27.28
C ALA A 22 13.09 28.05 -26.62
N GLY A 23 13.48 26.89 -26.12
CA GLY A 23 14.85 26.56 -25.77
C GLY A 23 15.40 25.59 -26.80
N GLU A 24 16.26 26.08 -27.71
CA GLU A 24 16.99 25.30 -28.69
C GLU A 24 17.91 24.27 -28.01
N SER A 25 17.42 23.04 -27.84
CA SER A 25 18.25 21.90 -27.51
C SER A 25 19.00 21.45 -28.76
N ARG A 26 20.25 21.90 -28.88
CA ARG A 26 21.22 21.46 -29.89
C ARG A 26 21.37 19.93 -29.85
N SER A 27 20.96 19.28 -30.94
CA SER A 27 21.11 17.85 -31.17
C SER A 27 22.59 17.48 -31.29
N ALA A 28 23.17 16.93 -30.22
CA ALA A 28 24.47 16.26 -30.28
C ALA A 28 24.32 14.96 -31.08
N LYS A 29 24.93 14.92 -32.28
CA LYS A 29 25.00 13.72 -33.11
C LYS A 29 25.67 12.57 -32.32
N PRO A 30 25.08 11.36 -32.29
CA PRO A 30 25.73 10.22 -31.66
C PRO A 30 27.01 9.85 -32.41
N ARG A 31 28.16 9.90 -31.71
CA ARG A 31 29.44 9.37 -32.19
C ARG A 31 29.28 7.85 -32.41
N LYS A 32 29.28 7.43 -33.67
CA LYS A 32 29.43 6.01 -34.06
C LYS A 32 30.85 5.57 -33.72
N THR A 33 31.04 4.93 -32.59
CA THR A 33 32.25 4.15 -32.30
C THR A 33 32.20 2.84 -33.11
N PRO A 34 33.24 2.53 -33.90
CA PRO A 34 33.30 1.26 -34.61
C PRO A 34 33.53 0.12 -33.60
N LEU A 35 32.51 -0.74 -33.44
CA LEU A 35 32.68 -2.01 -32.73
C LEU A 35 33.67 -2.87 -33.52
N LYS A 36 34.89 -3.02 -32.99
CA LYS A 36 35.82 -4.08 -33.40
C LYS A 36 35.22 -5.43 -33.00
N THR A 37 34.62 -6.11 -33.97
CA THR A 37 34.31 -7.54 -33.91
C THR A 37 35.60 -8.34 -33.89
N LYS A 38 36.14 -8.57 -32.69
CA LYS A 38 37.15 -9.63 -32.49
C LYS A 38 36.43 -10.97 -32.65
N GLY A 39 36.79 -11.71 -33.69
CA GLY A 39 36.38 -13.10 -33.92
C GLY A 39 36.85 -13.99 -32.77
N GLY A 40 36.05 -14.08 -31.72
CA GLY A 40 36.19 -15.09 -30.69
C GLY A 40 35.66 -16.40 -31.24
N GLN A 41 36.55 -17.39 -31.40
CA GLN A 41 36.18 -18.77 -31.67
C GLN A 41 35.16 -19.22 -30.62
N GLY A 42 33.91 -19.40 -31.04
CA GLY A 42 32.80 -19.77 -30.18
C GLY A 42 33.06 -21.13 -29.54
N ARG A 43 33.48 -21.12 -28.27
CA ARG A 43 33.28 -22.28 -27.40
C ARG A 43 31.78 -22.50 -27.33
N LYS A 44 31.30 -23.64 -27.85
CA LYS A 44 29.91 -24.08 -27.67
C LYS A 44 29.58 -23.91 -26.18
N PRO A 45 28.54 -23.14 -25.81
CA PRO A 45 28.18 -22.99 -24.42
C PRO A 45 27.86 -24.39 -23.89
N GLU A 46 28.70 -24.86 -22.97
CA GLU A 46 28.38 -26.04 -22.19
C GLU A 46 27.09 -25.73 -21.45
N HIS A 47 25.99 -26.37 -21.86
CA HIS A 47 24.71 -26.27 -21.19
C HIS A 47 24.87 -26.94 -19.82
N LYS A 48 25.28 -26.13 -18.82
CA LYS A 48 25.21 -26.55 -17.43
C LYS A 48 23.76 -26.91 -17.16
N LEU A 49 23.51 -28.20 -16.89
CA LEU A 49 22.22 -28.68 -16.45
C LEU A 49 21.87 -27.88 -15.19
N VAL A 50 20.86 -27.02 -15.30
CA VAL A 50 20.34 -26.27 -14.16
C VAL A 50 19.79 -27.31 -13.19
N GLN A 51 20.45 -27.46 -12.04
CA GLN A 51 19.96 -28.35 -10.99
C GLN A 51 18.65 -27.74 -10.48
N LEU A 52 17.55 -28.47 -10.69
CA LEU A 52 16.23 -28.11 -10.19
C LEU A 52 16.22 -28.18 -8.67
N ALA A 53 15.43 -27.32 -8.02
CA ALA A 53 15.22 -27.43 -6.58
C ALA A 53 14.57 -28.80 -6.24
N PRO A 54 14.79 -29.39 -5.06
CA PRO A 54 14.22 -30.68 -4.69
C PRO A 54 12.68 -30.75 -4.83
N GLU A 55 11.99 -29.66 -4.51
CA GLU A 55 10.53 -29.53 -4.65
C GLU A 55 10.08 -29.55 -6.12
N GLN A 56 10.84 -28.87 -7.00
CA GLN A 56 10.58 -28.88 -8.43
C GLN A 56 10.82 -30.27 -9.03
N GLN A 57 11.85 -30.97 -8.55
CA GLN A 57 12.14 -32.34 -8.99
C GLN A 57 11.00 -33.29 -8.58
N LYS A 58 10.56 -33.23 -7.32
CA LYS A 58 9.39 -33.99 -6.82
C LYS A 58 8.14 -33.74 -7.66
N PHE A 59 7.87 -32.48 -8.01
CA PHE A 59 6.76 -32.13 -8.90
C PHE A 59 6.91 -32.74 -10.30
N HIS A 60 8.10 -32.66 -10.90
CA HIS A 60 8.37 -33.27 -12.20
C HIS A 60 8.21 -34.80 -12.20
N ASP A 61 8.61 -35.46 -11.12
CA ASP A 61 8.48 -36.92 -10.99
C ASP A 61 7.00 -37.33 -10.87
N LEU A 62 6.21 -36.64 -10.03
CA LEU A 62 4.77 -36.87 -9.91
C LEU A 62 3.99 -36.53 -11.21
N LEU A 63 4.42 -35.51 -11.95
CA LEU A 63 3.88 -35.23 -13.28
C LEU A 63 4.17 -36.36 -14.27
N ARG A 64 5.33 -37.02 -14.19
CA ARG A 64 5.66 -38.15 -15.08
C ARG A 64 4.75 -39.35 -14.83
N GLU A 65 4.28 -39.54 -13.60
CA GLU A 65 3.31 -40.58 -13.24
C GLU A 65 1.88 -40.30 -13.75
N CYS A 66 1.59 -39.04 -14.07
CA CYS A 66 0.30 -38.64 -14.66
C CYS A 66 0.26 -38.93 -16.16
N THR A 67 -0.94 -39.23 -16.67
CA THR A 67 -1.17 -39.35 -18.13
C THR A 67 -0.95 -38.00 -18.83
N ILE A 68 -0.79 -38.01 -20.16
CA ILE A 68 -0.56 -36.77 -20.93
C ILE A 68 -1.67 -35.74 -20.70
N GLN A 69 -2.94 -36.17 -20.70
CA GLN A 69 -4.08 -35.28 -20.45
C GLN A 69 -4.13 -34.81 -19.00
N GLU A 70 -3.87 -35.69 -18.03
CA GLU A 70 -3.78 -35.29 -16.62
C GLU A 70 -2.66 -34.27 -16.38
N ARG A 71 -1.51 -34.41 -17.04
CA ARG A 71 -0.44 -33.40 -17.00
C ARG A 71 -0.91 -32.06 -17.53
N LYS A 72 -1.57 -32.02 -18.70
CA LYS A 72 -2.14 -30.78 -19.26
C LYS A 72 -3.14 -30.15 -18.30
N PHE A 73 -3.97 -30.98 -17.65
CA PHE A 73 -4.92 -30.53 -16.63
C PHE A 73 -4.22 -29.90 -15.43
N VAL A 74 -3.24 -30.58 -14.84
CA VAL A 74 -2.47 -30.09 -13.69
C VAL A 74 -1.79 -28.76 -14.01
N LEU A 75 -1.13 -28.65 -15.16
CA LEU A 75 -0.47 -27.40 -15.58
C LEU A 75 -1.47 -26.26 -15.76
N ALA A 76 -2.61 -26.50 -16.42
CA ALA A 76 -3.64 -25.49 -16.59
C ALA A 76 -4.23 -25.00 -15.25
N VAL A 77 -4.39 -25.89 -14.26
CA VAL A 77 -4.82 -25.49 -12.92
C VAL A 77 -3.76 -24.61 -12.24
N LEU A 78 -2.47 -24.95 -12.36
CA LEU A 78 -1.38 -24.15 -11.80
C LEU A 78 -1.20 -22.78 -12.50
N GLU A 79 -1.63 -22.66 -13.76
CA GLU A 79 -1.74 -21.38 -14.47
C GLU A 79 -2.90 -20.50 -13.96
N GLY A 80 -3.77 -21.02 -13.10
CA GLY A 80 -4.89 -20.29 -12.49
C GLY A 80 -6.25 -20.54 -13.12
N HIS A 81 -6.41 -21.56 -13.97
CA HIS A 81 -7.72 -21.94 -14.50
C HIS A 81 -8.56 -22.71 -13.47
N ASN A 82 -9.88 -22.49 -13.49
CA ASN A 82 -10.79 -23.34 -12.73
C ASN A 82 -10.82 -24.77 -13.30
N TYR A 83 -11.31 -25.74 -12.53
CA TYR A 83 -11.25 -27.16 -12.92
C TYR A 83 -11.97 -27.46 -14.25
N THR A 84 -13.07 -26.77 -14.55
CA THR A 84 -13.79 -26.94 -15.82
C THR A 84 -12.95 -26.44 -17.00
N GLN A 85 -12.38 -25.24 -16.91
CA GLN A 85 -11.53 -24.66 -17.95
C GLN A 85 -10.24 -25.46 -18.14
N ALA A 86 -9.63 -25.92 -17.04
CA ALA A 86 -8.46 -26.77 -17.09
C ALA A 86 -8.75 -28.11 -17.79
N ALA A 87 -9.93 -28.70 -17.57
CA ALA A 87 -10.36 -29.91 -18.27
C ALA A 87 -10.54 -29.67 -19.78
N ILE A 88 -11.15 -28.54 -20.18
CA ILE A 88 -11.29 -28.17 -21.61
C ILE A 88 -9.91 -28.01 -22.26
N ARG A 89 -8.97 -27.30 -21.60
CA ARG A 89 -7.60 -27.12 -22.09
C ARG A 89 -6.80 -28.42 -22.15
N ALA A 90 -7.12 -29.38 -21.29
CA ALA A 90 -6.55 -30.71 -21.31
C ALA A 90 -7.19 -31.65 -22.35
N GLU A 91 -8.03 -31.09 -23.24
CA GLU A 91 -8.68 -31.80 -24.36
C GLU A 91 -9.72 -32.83 -23.90
N TYR A 92 -10.34 -32.64 -22.73
CA TYR A 92 -11.54 -33.38 -22.35
C TYR A 92 -12.78 -32.80 -23.05
N ALA A 93 -13.80 -33.65 -23.25
CA ALA A 93 -15.06 -33.23 -23.87
C ALA A 93 -15.72 -32.09 -23.07
N GLU A 94 -16.00 -30.98 -23.74
CA GLU A 94 -16.54 -29.75 -23.13
C GLU A 94 -17.84 -29.99 -22.36
N SER A 95 -18.73 -30.82 -22.92
CA SER A 95 -20.01 -31.20 -22.30
C SER A 95 -19.87 -31.90 -20.94
N ARG A 96 -18.73 -32.56 -20.69
CA ARG A 96 -18.43 -33.27 -19.43
C ARG A 96 -17.29 -32.64 -18.65
N ALA A 97 -16.77 -31.49 -19.07
CA ALA A 97 -15.63 -30.84 -18.42
C ALA A 97 -15.86 -30.51 -16.94
N PRO A 98 -17.05 -30.07 -16.48
CA PRO A 98 -17.29 -29.80 -15.06
C PRO A 98 -17.16 -31.05 -14.18
N GLU A 99 -17.87 -32.13 -14.54
CA GLU A 99 -17.82 -33.42 -13.83
C GLU A 99 -16.43 -34.04 -13.89
N THR A 100 -15.80 -33.98 -15.07
CA THR A 100 -14.47 -34.54 -15.30
C THR A 100 -13.42 -33.80 -14.47
N GLY A 101 -13.46 -32.47 -14.42
CA GLY A 101 -12.56 -31.65 -13.62
C GLY A 101 -12.65 -31.99 -12.12
N SER A 102 -13.87 -32.05 -11.57
CA SER A 102 -14.08 -32.44 -10.16
C SER A 102 -13.56 -33.85 -9.86
N ARG A 103 -13.85 -34.81 -10.75
CA ARG A 103 -13.37 -36.19 -10.60
C ARG A 103 -11.85 -36.29 -10.70
N LEU A 104 -11.21 -35.53 -11.59
CA LEU A 104 -9.75 -35.55 -11.76
C LEU A 104 -9.02 -35.07 -10.50
N VAL A 105 -9.49 -34.00 -9.86
CA VAL A 105 -8.88 -33.48 -8.62
C VAL A 105 -8.97 -34.50 -7.48
N SER A 106 -10.00 -35.36 -7.47
CA SER A 106 -10.16 -36.42 -6.47
C SER A 106 -9.24 -37.63 -6.70
N ARG A 107 -8.60 -37.75 -7.87
CA ARG A 107 -7.66 -38.85 -8.14
C ARG A 107 -6.34 -38.59 -7.41
N GLY A 108 -5.88 -39.59 -6.65
CA GLY A 108 -4.66 -39.47 -5.85
C GLY A 108 -3.43 -38.95 -6.61
N ARG A 109 -3.18 -39.43 -7.84
CA ARG A 109 -2.01 -38.99 -8.63
C ARG A 109 -2.08 -37.51 -9.05
N VAL A 110 -3.24 -37.09 -9.55
CA VAL A 110 -3.48 -35.69 -9.95
C VAL A 110 -3.45 -34.78 -8.74
N LYS A 111 -4.07 -35.19 -7.62
CA LYS A 111 -4.04 -34.47 -6.36
C LYS A 111 -2.61 -34.27 -5.85
N ASN A 112 -1.82 -35.35 -5.78
CA ASN A 112 -0.43 -35.29 -5.33
C ASN A 112 0.43 -34.42 -6.24
N ALA A 113 0.22 -34.49 -7.56
CA ALA A 113 0.92 -33.63 -8.52
C ALA A 113 0.54 -32.15 -8.38
N LEU A 114 -0.73 -31.83 -8.13
CA LEU A 114 -1.18 -30.47 -7.84
C LEU A 114 -0.56 -29.94 -6.54
N GLU A 115 -0.60 -30.72 -5.46
CA GLU A 115 0.00 -30.35 -4.17
C GLU A 115 1.50 -30.08 -4.32
N ALA A 116 2.25 -30.97 -4.98
CA ALA A 116 3.67 -30.77 -5.25
C ALA A 116 3.93 -29.57 -6.18
N GLY A 117 3.03 -29.29 -7.12
CA GLY A 117 3.12 -28.11 -7.99
C GLY A 117 2.93 -26.81 -7.22
N TYR A 118 1.97 -26.76 -6.30
CA TYR A 118 1.80 -25.63 -5.40
C TYR A 118 2.99 -25.47 -4.44
N GLU A 119 3.53 -26.57 -3.90
CA GLU A 119 4.78 -26.55 -3.11
C GLU A 119 5.93 -25.95 -3.91
N ALA A 120 6.18 -26.45 -5.14
CA ALA A 120 7.24 -25.97 -6.02
C ALA A 120 7.05 -24.50 -6.45
N ALA A 121 5.81 -24.00 -6.48
CA ALA A 121 5.49 -22.59 -6.69
C ALA A 121 5.63 -21.73 -5.41
N GLY A 122 5.90 -22.34 -4.26
CA GLY A 122 6.01 -21.67 -2.96
C GLY A 122 4.67 -21.33 -2.32
N ILE A 123 3.58 -21.99 -2.72
CA ILE A 123 2.20 -21.81 -2.21
C ILE A 123 1.79 -23.06 -1.41
N SER A 124 2.61 -23.46 -0.44
CA SER A 124 2.25 -24.57 0.45
C SER A 124 1.25 -24.10 1.53
N PRO A 125 0.42 -24.99 2.10
CA PRO A 125 -0.53 -24.62 3.17
C PRO A 125 0.16 -23.94 4.35
N ALA A 126 1.30 -24.48 4.78
CA ALA A 126 2.09 -23.92 5.88
C ALA A 126 2.59 -22.51 5.57
N ARG A 127 3.05 -22.27 4.33
CA ARG A 127 3.54 -20.95 3.91
C ARG A 127 2.41 -19.96 3.74
N THR A 128 1.26 -20.38 3.22
CA THR A 128 0.03 -19.59 3.17
C THR A 128 -0.40 -19.18 4.59
N LEU A 129 -0.46 -20.11 5.55
CA LEU A 129 -0.77 -19.82 6.95
C LEU A 129 0.26 -18.89 7.59
N ALA A 130 1.55 -19.11 7.36
CA ALA A 130 2.60 -18.23 7.85
C ALA A 130 2.45 -16.81 7.28
N PHE A 131 2.05 -16.69 6.01
CA PHE A 131 1.79 -15.40 5.38
C PHE A 131 0.55 -14.72 5.97
N ILE A 132 -0.54 -15.47 6.19
CA ILE A 132 -1.75 -14.98 6.87
C ILE A 132 -1.39 -14.46 8.26
N ALA A 133 -0.63 -15.23 9.04
CA ALA A 133 -0.18 -14.83 10.36
C ALA A 133 0.72 -13.59 10.31
N ALA A 134 1.62 -13.50 9.34
CA ALA A 134 2.47 -12.33 9.15
C ALA A 134 1.66 -11.07 8.84
N LEU A 135 0.59 -11.17 8.04
CA LEU A 135 -0.30 -10.04 7.80
C LEU A 135 -1.17 -9.71 9.02
N ALA A 136 -1.75 -10.71 9.69
CA ALA A 136 -2.58 -10.48 10.86
C ALA A 136 -1.80 -9.75 11.98
N ASN A 137 -0.48 -9.97 12.04
CA ASN A 137 0.44 -9.30 12.95
C ASN A 137 1.17 -8.11 12.31
N PHE A 138 0.78 -7.68 11.11
CA PHE A 138 1.38 -6.52 10.46
C PHE A 138 0.97 -5.26 11.22
N ASP A 139 1.96 -4.62 11.84
CA ASP A 139 1.80 -3.32 12.47
C ASP A 139 2.46 -2.25 11.60
N ARG A 140 1.70 -1.20 11.27
CA ARG A 140 2.16 -0.05 10.50
C ARG A 140 3.38 0.62 11.14
N SER A 141 3.47 0.64 12.47
CA SER A 141 4.60 1.24 13.19
C SER A 141 5.95 0.62 12.81
N GLN A 142 5.96 -0.65 12.38
CA GLN A 142 7.17 -1.36 11.99
C GLN A 142 7.84 -0.75 10.76
N ILE A 143 7.07 -0.13 9.86
CA ILE A 143 7.56 0.49 8.63
C ILE A 143 7.60 2.02 8.71
N GLU A 144 7.27 2.61 9.86
CA GLU A 144 7.36 4.04 10.08
C GLU A 144 8.72 4.44 10.63
N THR A 145 9.15 5.62 10.22
CA THR A 145 10.30 6.34 10.75
C THR A 145 9.83 7.74 11.10
N ILE A 146 10.06 8.16 12.35
CA ILE A 146 9.70 9.51 12.80
C ILE A 146 10.70 10.49 12.22
N VAL A 147 10.20 11.45 11.43
CA VAL A 147 11.03 12.51 10.84
C VAL A 147 10.57 13.84 11.41
N ARG A 148 11.53 14.66 11.84
CA ARG A 148 11.27 16.04 12.25
C ARG A 148 11.11 16.89 11.00
N GLN A 149 9.88 17.32 10.72
CA GLN A 149 9.57 18.21 9.62
C GLN A 149 9.33 19.62 10.15
N ARG A 150 9.86 20.63 9.45
CA ARG A 150 9.49 22.02 9.70
C ARG A 150 8.11 22.27 9.13
N THR A 151 7.16 22.58 10.00
CA THR A 151 5.80 22.99 9.65
C THR A 151 5.66 24.47 9.99
N THR A 152 5.02 25.24 9.11
CA THR A 152 4.66 26.63 9.38
C THR A 152 3.24 26.65 9.90
N ASP A 153 3.11 26.91 11.19
CA ASP A 153 1.82 27.08 11.84
C ASP A 153 1.50 28.56 12.03
N HIS A 154 0.23 28.85 12.27
CA HIS A 154 -0.25 30.19 12.56
C HIS A 154 -0.74 30.23 14.01
N GLU A 155 -0.15 31.08 14.83
CA GLU A 155 -0.50 31.25 16.24
C GLU A 155 -0.98 32.67 16.49
N GLU A 156 -2.04 32.81 17.28
CA GLU A 156 -2.44 34.11 17.82
C GLU A 156 -1.50 34.48 18.97
N ARG A 157 -0.87 35.66 18.86
CA ARG A 157 -0.02 36.23 19.92
C ARG A 157 -0.45 37.66 20.23
N PRO A 158 -0.27 38.13 21.47
CA PRO A 158 -0.48 39.53 21.80
C PRO A 158 0.35 40.43 20.90
N ALA A 159 -0.28 41.39 20.23
CA ALA A 159 0.36 42.28 19.27
C ALA A 159 1.56 43.03 19.90
N GLN A 160 1.49 43.33 21.20
CA GLN A 160 2.58 43.95 21.95
C GLN A 160 3.86 43.10 21.95
N GLN A 161 3.75 41.79 22.21
CA GLN A 161 4.91 40.89 22.20
C GLN A 161 5.52 40.79 20.80
N VAL A 162 4.67 40.76 19.78
CA VAL A 162 5.10 40.70 18.38
C VAL A 162 5.79 42.00 17.99
N ALA A 163 5.25 43.16 18.39
CA ALA A 163 5.86 44.46 18.14
C ALA A 163 7.26 44.57 18.79
N GLU A 164 7.42 44.13 20.04
CA GLU A 164 8.72 44.08 20.71
C GLU A 164 9.72 43.14 20.01
N GLN A 165 9.25 42.01 19.50
CA GLN A 165 10.09 41.09 18.72
C GLN A 165 10.53 41.73 17.40
N VAL A 166 9.60 42.32 16.64
CA VAL A 166 9.90 42.98 15.35
C VAL A 166 10.80 44.20 15.55
N ARG A 167 10.62 44.98 16.63
CA ARG A 167 11.52 46.09 16.98
C ARG A 167 12.96 45.63 17.22
N ARG A 168 13.15 44.53 17.95
CA ARG A 168 14.47 43.91 18.14
C ARG A 168 15.09 43.44 16.82
N GLU A 169 14.29 42.80 15.97
CA GLU A 169 14.76 42.38 14.64
C GLU A 169 15.15 43.58 13.77
N LEU A 170 14.35 44.65 13.80
CA LEU A 170 14.61 45.90 13.10
C LEU A 170 15.94 46.51 13.54
N GLU A 171 16.23 46.53 14.85
CA GLU A 171 17.50 47.03 15.39
C GLU A 171 18.70 46.23 14.89
N ILE A 172 18.61 44.89 14.90
CA ILE A 172 19.67 44.00 14.37
C ILE A 172 19.90 44.25 12.87
N VAL A 173 18.83 44.33 12.08
CA VAL A 173 18.95 44.57 10.63
C VAL A 173 19.48 45.98 10.36
N ARG A 174 19.08 46.97 11.17
CA ARG A 174 19.58 48.32 11.08
C ARG A 174 21.08 48.39 11.34
N SER A 175 21.57 47.78 12.42
CA SER A 175 23.00 47.77 12.72
C SER A 175 23.79 47.09 11.61
N ALA A 176 23.31 45.94 11.11
CA ALA A 176 23.96 45.23 9.99
C ALA A 176 24.06 46.10 8.72
N VAL A 177 23.03 46.90 8.40
CA VAL A 177 23.08 47.84 7.28
C VAL A 177 24.06 48.99 7.53
N GLU A 178 24.15 49.48 8.77
CA GLU A 178 25.10 50.53 9.15
C GLU A 178 26.55 50.02 9.06
N ASP A 179 26.82 48.81 9.55
CA ASP A 179 28.14 48.18 9.51
C ASP A 179 28.61 47.94 8.06
N LEU A 180 27.76 47.34 7.21
CA LEU A 180 28.10 47.10 5.79
C LEU A 180 28.34 48.40 5.02
N LYS A 181 27.71 49.50 5.42
CA LYS A 181 27.98 50.82 4.82
C LYS A 181 29.34 51.37 5.25
N ILE A 182 29.77 51.11 6.49
CA ILE A 182 31.09 51.51 6.99
C ILE A 182 32.18 50.72 6.27
N GLU A 183 31.94 49.43 6.00
CA GLU A 183 32.87 48.54 5.30
C GLU A 183 32.88 48.73 3.77
N GLU A 184 32.10 49.69 3.24
CA GLU A 184 31.96 49.94 1.80
C GLU A 184 31.56 48.69 1.00
N ALA A 185 30.70 47.84 1.59
CA ALA A 185 30.21 46.64 0.94
C ALA A 185 29.44 46.96 -0.35
N ASP A 186 29.42 45.99 -1.27
CA ASP A 186 28.75 46.15 -2.56
C ASP A 186 27.24 46.45 -2.37
N GLU A 187 26.69 47.30 -3.24
CA GLU A 187 25.26 47.65 -3.21
C GLU A 187 24.35 46.41 -3.29
N ALA A 188 24.82 45.35 -3.95
CA ALA A 188 24.14 44.07 -4.05
C ALA A 188 23.90 43.38 -2.70
N GLU A 189 24.77 43.60 -1.71
CA GLU A 189 24.65 43.06 -0.35
C GLU A 189 23.80 43.96 0.55
N ILE A 190 23.90 45.27 0.38
CA ILE A 190 23.19 46.27 1.18
C ILE A 190 21.70 46.35 0.82
N LYS A 191 21.37 46.31 -0.47
CA LYS A 191 19.99 46.46 -0.98
C LYS A 191 18.97 45.47 -0.40
N PRO A 192 19.23 44.14 -0.31
CA PRO A 192 18.27 43.20 0.29
C PRO A 192 17.99 43.51 1.77
N LEU A 193 19.01 43.94 2.53
CA LEU A 193 18.83 44.31 3.94
C LEU A 193 18.06 45.63 4.09
N GLN A 194 18.28 46.62 3.22
CA GLN A 194 17.47 47.85 3.20
C GLN A 194 16.00 47.58 2.87
N MET A 195 15.72 46.66 1.95
CA MET A 195 14.35 46.23 1.66
C MET A 195 13.73 45.52 2.88
N ARG A 196 14.46 44.63 3.55
CA ARG A 196 14.01 43.97 4.78
C ARG A 196 13.74 44.99 5.89
N LEU A 197 14.64 45.95 6.10
CA LEU A 197 14.48 47.06 7.05
C LEU A 197 13.19 47.85 6.79
N SER A 198 12.91 48.17 5.52
CA SER A 198 11.71 48.91 5.13
C SER A 198 10.43 48.12 5.42
N ARG A 199 10.43 46.81 5.19
CA ARG A 199 9.30 45.92 5.53
C ARG A 199 9.09 45.82 7.04
N LEU A 200 10.16 45.67 7.82
CA LEU A 200 10.07 45.60 9.29
C LEU A 200 9.54 46.91 9.87
N ARG A 201 9.95 48.07 9.33
CA ARG A 201 9.42 49.39 9.74
C ARG A 201 7.92 49.51 9.53
N LEU A 202 7.43 49.14 8.34
CA LEU A 202 5.99 49.14 8.06
C LEU A 202 5.26 48.17 9.01
N ARG A 203 5.82 46.99 9.27
CA ARG A 203 5.21 46.01 10.18
C ARG A 203 5.12 46.51 11.63
N VAL A 204 6.13 47.22 12.14
CA VAL A 204 6.07 47.85 13.47
C VAL A 204 4.97 48.92 13.50
N MET A 205 4.91 49.78 12.49
CA MET A 205 3.88 50.83 12.38
C MET A 205 2.47 50.23 12.37
N ASP A 206 2.24 49.16 11.60
CA ASP A 206 0.93 48.48 11.56
C ASP A 206 0.55 47.90 12.93
N LEU A 207 1.51 47.31 13.66
CA LEU A 207 1.28 46.77 15.00
C LEU A 207 1.04 47.88 16.04
N GLU A 208 1.69 49.03 15.92
CA GLU A 208 1.46 50.19 16.77
C GLU A 208 0.07 50.76 16.56
N ILE A 209 -0.37 50.92 15.31
CA ILE A 209 -1.74 51.35 14.98
C ILE A 209 -2.77 50.38 15.58
N LEU A 210 -2.51 49.07 15.55
CA LEU A 210 -3.39 48.07 16.18
C LEU A 210 -3.43 48.22 17.71
N LEU A 211 -2.30 48.47 18.35
CA LEU A 211 -2.21 48.64 19.81
C LEU A 211 -2.83 49.96 20.30
N ASP A 212 -2.77 51.01 19.49
CA ASP A 212 -3.46 52.28 19.76
C ASP A 212 -4.99 52.11 19.73
N GLN A 213 -5.49 51.22 18.86
CA GLN A 213 -6.91 50.88 18.77
C GLN A 213 -7.37 49.94 19.90
N ASP A 214 -6.57 48.90 20.19
CA ASP A 214 -6.82 47.96 21.28
C ASP A 214 -5.48 47.49 21.90
N PRO A 215 -5.17 47.88 23.15
CA PRO A 215 -3.95 47.46 23.84
C PRO A 215 -3.80 45.95 24.00
N ASN A 216 -4.90 45.19 23.96
CA ASN A 216 -4.92 43.73 24.07
C ASN A 216 -5.12 43.04 22.71
N ALA A 217 -4.92 43.75 21.60
CA ALA A 217 -5.07 43.19 20.26
C ALA A 217 -4.23 41.92 20.07
N LEU A 218 -4.81 40.91 19.43
CA LEU A 218 -4.13 39.70 19.00
C LEU A 218 -3.73 39.82 17.54
N THR A 219 -2.58 39.26 17.17
CA THR A 219 -2.15 39.14 15.79
C THR A 219 -1.74 37.71 15.49
N ILE A 220 -2.02 37.27 14.27
CA ILE A 220 -1.62 35.95 13.78
C ILE A 220 -0.17 36.04 13.32
N VAL A 221 0.68 35.19 13.90
CA VAL A 221 2.10 35.09 13.56
C VAL A 221 2.39 33.71 12.99
N GLU A 222 3.17 33.67 11.91
CA GLU A 222 3.74 32.44 11.39
C GLU A 222 4.86 31.96 12.32
N VAL A 223 4.71 30.74 12.84
CA VAL A 223 5.67 30.12 13.74
C VAL A 223 6.17 28.83 13.11
N GLU A 224 7.48 28.74 12.91
CA GLU A 224 8.11 27.48 12.51
C GLU A 224 8.15 26.53 13.71
N ARG A 225 7.47 25.39 13.58
CA ARG A 225 7.52 24.30 14.56
C ARG A 225 8.19 23.09 13.92
N LEU A 226 8.99 22.38 14.73
CA LEU A 226 9.48 21.06 14.36
C LEU A 226 8.44 20.05 14.84
N GLU A 227 7.69 19.51 13.90
CA GLU A 227 6.71 18.47 14.17
C GLU A 227 7.33 17.09 13.88
N GLU A 228 7.09 16.14 14.77
CA GLU A 228 7.50 14.75 14.58
C GLU A 228 6.41 14.02 13.80
N ILE A 229 6.62 13.88 12.50
CA ILE A 229 5.66 13.26 11.59
C ILE A 229 6.12 11.83 11.29
N PRO A 230 5.27 10.81 11.48
CA PRO A 230 5.59 9.46 11.06
C PRO A 230 5.60 9.40 9.53
N LEU A 231 6.75 9.03 8.97
CA LEU A 231 6.94 8.86 7.53
C LEU A 231 7.16 7.39 7.21
N ILE A 232 6.55 6.92 6.13
CA ILE A 232 6.67 5.52 5.71
C ILE A 232 8.02 5.30 5.08
N ASP A 233 8.81 4.42 5.69
CA ASP A 233 10.11 4.03 5.19
C ASP A 233 9.99 2.76 4.33
N LEU A 234 9.89 2.97 3.01
CA LEU A 234 9.82 1.89 2.03
C LEU A 234 11.10 1.04 1.98
N LYS A 235 12.25 1.61 2.38
CA LYS A 235 13.51 0.87 2.44
C LYS A 235 13.46 -0.11 3.62
N LYS A 236 13.07 0.36 4.79
CA LYS A 236 12.81 -0.47 5.99
C LYS A 236 11.78 -1.55 5.70
N ALA A 237 10.68 -1.20 5.02
CA ALA A 237 9.66 -2.17 4.61
C ALA A 237 10.22 -3.27 3.68
N ARG A 238 11.14 -2.93 2.76
CA ARG A 238 11.79 -3.90 1.86
C ARG A 238 12.75 -4.81 2.61
N GLU A 239 13.56 -4.26 3.52
CA GLU A 239 14.52 -5.01 4.34
C GLU A 239 13.81 -6.02 5.27
N LEU A 240 12.64 -5.65 5.80
CA LEU A 240 11.80 -6.54 6.62
C LEU A 240 10.93 -7.51 5.78
N GLY A 241 10.96 -7.40 4.44
CA GLY A 241 10.10 -8.21 3.56
C GLY A 241 8.61 -7.89 3.69
N LEU A 242 8.26 -6.72 4.22
CA LEU A 242 6.89 -6.23 4.39
C LEU A 242 6.37 -5.46 3.17
N SER A 243 7.26 -5.05 2.26
CA SER A 243 6.86 -4.28 1.06
C SER A 243 5.85 -5.02 0.17
N ARG A 244 5.80 -6.35 0.24
CA ARG A 244 4.82 -7.19 -0.47
C ARG A 244 3.36 -7.01 -0.02
N PHE A 245 3.15 -6.42 1.15
CA PHE A 245 1.80 -6.11 1.66
C PHE A 245 1.30 -4.74 1.18
N ILE A 246 2.20 -3.88 0.71
CA ILE A 246 1.89 -2.50 0.32
C ILE A 246 1.53 -2.49 -1.17
N LYS A 247 0.27 -2.18 -1.47
CA LYS A 247 -0.24 -2.01 -2.84
C LYS A 247 0.16 -0.66 -3.42
N GLY A 248 0.11 0.39 -2.61
CA GLY A 248 0.44 1.74 -3.02
C GLY A 248 0.61 2.69 -1.85
N VAL A 249 1.37 3.76 -2.07
CA VAL A 249 1.52 4.86 -1.12
C VAL A 249 1.18 6.15 -1.85
N LYS A 250 0.22 6.90 -1.31
CA LYS A 250 -0.21 8.20 -1.85
C LYS A 250 0.07 9.28 -0.82
N ARG A 251 0.49 10.45 -1.28
CA ARG A 251 0.60 11.63 -0.43
C ARG A 251 -0.73 12.38 -0.45
N GLY A 252 -1.45 12.35 0.67
CA GLY A 252 -2.67 13.09 0.90
C GLY A 252 -2.45 14.41 1.64
N LYS A 253 -3.54 15.11 1.93
CA LYS A 253 -3.54 16.38 2.69
C LYS A 253 -3.00 16.23 4.11
N TYR A 254 -3.22 15.07 4.72
CA TYR A 254 -2.91 14.78 6.13
C TYR A 254 -1.71 13.83 6.29
N GLY A 255 -0.84 13.76 5.28
CA GLY A 255 0.31 12.85 5.27
C GLY A 255 0.14 11.74 4.25
N TYR A 256 0.74 10.58 4.50
CA TYR A 256 0.73 9.46 3.56
C TYR A 256 -0.43 8.50 3.84
N GLU A 257 -1.16 8.16 2.79
CA GLU A 257 -2.15 7.11 2.76
C GLU A 257 -1.51 5.83 2.21
N ILE A 258 -1.58 4.75 2.97
CA ILE A 258 -1.07 3.43 2.56
C ILE A 258 -2.24 2.60 2.11
N GLU A 259 -2.27 2.25 0.83
CA GLU A 259 -3.14 1.20 0.34
C GLU A 259 -2.40 -0.12 0.53
N LEU A 260 -2.95 -1.00 1.36
CA LEU A 260 -2.51 -2.39 1.44
C LEU A 260 -3.20 -3.20 0.34
N HIS A 261 -2.61 -4.32 -0.06
CA HIS A 261 -3.33 -5.28 -0.90
C HIS A 261 -4.59 -5.73 -0.15
N ASP A 262 -5.71 -5.88 -0.87
CA ASP A 262 -6.89 -6.56 -0.33
C ASP A 262 -6.56 -8.05 -0.19
N PHE A 263 -5.83 -8.33 0.88
CA PHE A 263 -5.15 -9.58 1.03
C PHE A 263 -6.08 -10.66 1.57
N MET A 264 -7.18 -10.28 2.23
CA MET A 264 -8.23 -11.20 2.65
C MET A 264 -8.74 -12.02 1.46
N ASP A 265 -8.86 -11.40 0.28
CA ASP A 265 -9.23 -12.09 -0.95
C ASP A 265 -8.21 -13.17 -1.38
N GLY A 266 -6.92 -12.88 -1.24
CA GLY A 266 -5.84 -13.81 -1.58
C GLY A 266 -5.71 -14.94 -0.57
N VAL A 267 -5.81 -14.60 0.73
CA VAL A 267 -5.89 -15.54 1.85
C VAL A 267 -7.05 -16.48 1.68
N ASP A 268 -8.23 -15.92 1.41
CA ASP A 268 -9.44 -16.71 1.33
C ASP A 268 -9.34 -17.71 0.19
N ARG A 269 -8.82 -17.28 -0.97
CA ARG A 269 -8.58 -18.18 -2.09
C ARG A 269 -7.56 -19.26 -1.74
N ALA A 270 -6.44 -18.90 -1.13
CA ALA A 270 -5.41 -19.87 -0.76
C ALA A 270 -5.90 -20.86 0.30
N ALA A 271 -6.65 -20.39 1.30
CA ALA A 271 -7.28 -21.21 2.32
C ALA A 271 -8.36 -22.13 1.74
N ARG A 272 -9.16 -21.68 0.76
CA ARG A 272 -10.09 -22.54 0.00
C ARG A 272 -9.35 -23.59 -0.80
N VAL A 273 -8.27 -23.23 -1.50
CA VAL A 273 -7.43 -24.17 -2.27
C VAL A 273 -6.88 -25.28 -1.38
N HIS A 274 -6.50 -24.95 -0.15
CA HIS A 274 -6.01 -25.93 0.84
C HIS A 274 -7.12 -26.61 1.65
N GLY A 275 -8.39 -26.32 1.38
CA GLY A 275 -9.52 -26.91 2.10
C GLY A 275 -9.60 -26.52 3.58
N LEU A 276 -8.99 -25.39 3.97
CA LEU A 276 -9.08 -24.87 5.35
C LEU A 276 -10.51 -24.40 5.68
N TYR A 277 -11.26 -23.96 4.67
CA TYR A 277 -12.68 -23.71 4.80
C TYR A 277 -13.47 -24.97 4.49
N LYS A 278 -14.25 -25.45 5.45
CA LYS A 278 -15.36 -26.34 5.16
C LYS A 278 -16.52 -25.48 4.64
N GLU A 279 -16.76 -25.51 3.32
CA GLU A 279 -17.88 -24.76 2.70
C GLU A 279 -19.25 -25.16 3.26
N ARG A 280 -19.35 -26.37 3.83
CA ARG A 280 -20.46 -26.82 4.66
C ARG A 280 -19.90 -27.53 5.89
N LEU A 281 -20.10 -26.93 7.06
CA LEU A 281 -20.18 -27.71 8.29
C LEU A 281 -21.46 -28.55 8.15
N SER A 282 -21.33 -29.80 7.69
CA SER A 282 -22.41 -30.76 7.94
C SER A 282 -22.41 -30.98 9.46
N VAL A 283 -23.33 -30.29 10.12
CA VAL A 283 -23.65 -30.62 11.50
C VAL A 283 -24.40 -31.94 11.39
N GLU A 284 -23.70 -33.03 11.65
CA GLU A 284 -24.23 -34.39 11.71
C GLU A 284 -24.19 -34.82 13.18
N ASN A 285 -25.19 -35.61 13.58
CA ASN A 285 -25.13 -36.31 14.87
C ASN A 285 -23.96 -37.31 14.87
N PRO A 286 -23.50 -37.80 16.04
CA PRO A 286 -22.50 -38.88 16.12
C PRO A 286 -22.83 -40.10 15.26
N ASP A 287 -24.13 -40.32 15.01
CA ASP A 287 -24.66 -41.42 14.20
C ASP A 287 -24.64 -41.14 12.68
N GLY A 288 -24.10 -40.00 12.23
CA GLY A 288 -24.01 -39.61 10.82
C GLY A 288 -25.31 -39.12 10.18
N THR A 289 -26.41 -39.05 10.95
CA THR A 289 -27.66 -38.44 10.48
C THR A 289 -27.54 -36.92 10.47
N PRO A 290 -28.11 -36.20 9.47
CA PRO A 290 -28.16 -34.74 9.49
C PRO A 290 -28.74 -34.24 10.81
N LEU A 291 -28.10 -33.25 11.43
CA LEU A 291 -28.64 -32.63 12.63
C LEU A 291 -29.87 -31.84 12.19
N ASP A 292 -31.06 -32.34 12.52
CA ASP A 292 -32.29 -31.61 12.28
C ASP A 292 -32.21 -30.30 13.08
N MET A 293 -31.95 -29.20 12.38
CA MET A 293 -32.09 -27.88 12.96
C MET A 293 -33.59 -27.69 13.23
N VAL A 294 -34.02 -28.07 14.43
CA VAL A 294 -35.39 -27.92 14.90
C VAL A 294 -35.73 -26.44 14.83
N ARG A 295 -36.33 -26.00 13.72
CA ARG A 295 -36.73 -24.59 13.51
C ARG A 295 -37.83 -24.15 14.48
N ASN A 296 -38.49 -25.11 15.12
CA ASN A 296 -39.54 -24.90 16.12
C ASN A 296 -39.19 -25.68 17.39
N ALA A 297 -38.10 -25.34 18.08
CA ALA A 297 -37.89 -25.87 19.43
C ALA A 297 -39.06 -25.41 20.29
N SER A 298 -39.77 -26.33 20.93
CA SER A 298 -40.85 -25.95 21.83
C SER A 298 -40.27 -25.20 23.02
N ALA A 299 -41.08 -24.37 23.70
CA ALA A 299 -40.63 -23.66 24.91
C ALA A 299 -40.06 -24.62 25.97
N ASP A 300 -40.59 -25.85 26.03
CA ASP A 300 -40.12 -26.90 26.92
C ASP A 300 -38.73 -27.43 26.53
N ASP A 301 -38.43 -27.54 25.23
CA ASP A 301 -37.11 -27.98 24.76
C ASP A 301 -36.02 -26.93 25.03
N MET A 302 -36.38 -25.65 24.90
CA MET A 302 -35.51 -24.54 25.30
C MET A 302 -35.26 -24.52 26.81
N GLY A 303 -36.29 -24.81 27.63
CA GLY A 303 -36.16 -24.90 29.09
C GLY A 303 -35.20 -26.02 29.52
N LYS A 304 -35.28 -27.19 28.87
CA LYS A 304 -34.36 -28.32 29.12
C LYS A 304 -32.93 -28.01 28.69
N LEU A 305 -32.74 -27.34 27.56
CA LEU A 305 -31.41 -26.91 27.09
C LEU A 305 -30.77 -25.91 28.04
N LEU A 306 -31.52 -24.92 28.53
CA LEU A 306 -31.02 -23.94 29.51
C LEU A 306 -30.65 -24.60 30.84
N ALA A 307 -31.49 -25.50 31.36
CA ALA A 307 -31.19 -26.23 32.59
C ALA A 307 -29.92 -27.11 32.46
N ALA A 308 -29.74 -27.78 31.31
CA ALA A 308 -28.54 -28.56 31.04
C ALA A 308 -27.28 -27.67 30.90
N TYR A 309 -27.41 -26.50 30.28
CA TYR A 309 -26.32 -25.52 30.19
C TYR A 309 -25.90 -24.98 31.56
N ASP A 310 -26.86 -24.65 32.43
CA ASP A 310 -26.58 -24.16 33.79
C ASP A 310 -25.92 -25.24 34.66
N GLN A 311 -26.31 -26.51 34.52
CA GLN A 311 -25.64 -27.62 35.18
C GLN A 311 -24.19 -27.81 34.72
N LEU A 312 -23.89 -27.60 33.44
CA LEU A 312 -22.53 -27.64 32.91
C LEU A 312 -21.70 -26.45 33.39
N ARG A 313 -22.29 -25.25 33.44
CA ARG A 313 -21.61 -24.03 33.88
C ARG A 313 -21.30 -24.04 35.38
N GLY A 314 -22.19 -24.60 36.20
CA GLY A 314 -22.00 -24.77 37.65
C GLY A 314 -21.05 -25.90 38.06
N ARG A 315 -20.49 -26.66 37.11
CA ARG A 315 -19.47 -27.71 37.35
C ARG A 315 -18.03 -27.26 37.06
N SER A 316 -17.81 -25.95 36.93
CA SER A 316 -16.48 -25.34 36.78
C SER A 316 -15.90 -24.98 38.14
#